data_AF-A0A2E4FCJ7-F1
#
_entry.id   AF-A0A2E4FCJ7-F1
#
_cell.length_a   1.000
_cell.length_b   1.000
_cell.length_c   1.000
_cell.angle_alpha   90.00
_cell.angle_beta   90.00
_cell.angle_gamma   90.00
#
_symmetry.space_group_name_H-M   'P 1'
#
loop_
_entity.id
_entity.type
_entity.pdbx_description
1 polymer ?
#
loop_
_entity_poly.entity_id
_entity_poly.type
_entity_poly.pdbx_seq_one_letter_code
_entity_poly.pdbx_strand_id
1 'polypeptide(L)'
;MKTSSAVAALFWFTSMALGCSPQEQSPESPPEPPKALSAAALTKLAEADKADGKEDKLVEKCPACMLRMYGDAKHTSHLEGYTVHSCHVMCAEALEKDPEKLLARLP
;
A
#
# COMPACT_ATOMS: atom_id res chain seq x y z
N MET A 1 -16.85 -42.00 30.92
CA MET A 1 -15.93 -43.15 30.86
C MET A 1 -14.81 -42.80 29.87
N LYS A 2 -13.55 -42.79 30.37
CA LYS A 2 -12.25 -43.11 29.70
C LYS A 2 -11.95 -42.48 28.31
N THR A 3 -10.79 -41.90 27.99
CA THR A 3 -9.46 -41.75 28.61
C THR A 3 -8.68 -40.82 27.66
N SER A 4 -7.97 -39.81 28.18
CA SER A 4 -6.50 -39.72 28.22
C SER A 4 -5.75 -39.91 26.89
N SER A 5 -4.96 -38.90 26.50
CA SER A 5 -3.52 -39.08 26.29
C SER A 5 -2.81 -37.73 26.14
N ALA A 6 -2.11 -37.36 27.21
CA ALA A 6 -0.98 -36.46 27.18
C ALA A 6 0.24 -37.23 26.65
N VAL A 7 1.04 -36.62 25.78
CA VAL A 7 2.42 -37.04 25.54
C VAL A 7 3.30 -35.81 25.69
N ALA A 8 3.91 -35.72 26.87
CA ALA A 8 5.11 -34.93 27.08
C ALA A 8 6.28 -35.65 26.42
N ALA A 9 7.11 -34.93 25.66
CA ALA A 9 8.46 -35.35 25.35
C ALA A 9 9.38 -34.13 25.43
N LEU A 10 10.15 -34.12 26.51
CA LEU A 10 11.34 -33.28 26.72
C LEU A 10 12.46 -33.64 25.74
N PHE A 11 13.52 -32.82 25.80
CA PHE A 11 14.92 -33.02 25.37
C PHE A 11 15.27 -32.35 24.04
N TRP A 12 15.82 -31.14 24.12
CA TRP A 12 17.26 -30.83 24.30
C TRP A 12 17.98 -30.80 22.97
N PHE A 13 18.22 -29.59 22.45
CA PHE A 13 19.38 -29.33 21.61
C PHE A 13 20.03 -28.02 22.02
N THR A 14 21.01 -28.16 22.91
CA THR A 14 22.04 -27.17 23.18
C THR A 14 23.08 -27.27 22.06
N SER A 15 23.29 -26.20 21.30
CA SER A 15 24.52 -26.00 20.52
C SER A 15 24.75 -24.52 20.30
N MET A 16 25.75 -24.00 21.02
CA MET A 16 26.40 -22.73 20.77
C MET A 16 27.16 -22.79 19.44
N ALA A 17 26.88 -21.84 18.55
CA ALA A 17 27.87 -21.36 17.58
C ALA A 17 27.75 -19.84 17.51
N LEU A 18 28.87 -19.18 17.80
CA LEU A 18 29.07 -17.74 17.74
C LEU A 18 28.79 -17.22 16.31
N GLY A 19 27.72 -16.45 16.18
CA GLY A 19 27.43 -15.63 15.02
C GLY A 19 26.84 -14.31 15.50
N CYS A 20 27.71 -13.38 15.95
CA CYS A 20 27.34 -11.98 16.10
C CYS A 20 27.03 -11.40 14.71
N SER A 21 25.80 -11.54 14.25
CA SER A 21 25.22 -10.54 13.38
C SER A 21 24.46 -9.57 14.30
N PRO A 22 24.81 -8.27 14.31
CA PRO A 22 23.88 -7.27 14.78
C PRO A 22 22.66 -7.40 13.89
N GLN A 23 21.61 -8.05 14.41
CA GLN A 23 20.27 -7.76 13.93
C GLN A 23 20.02 -6.34 14.39
N GLU A 24 20.51 -5.41 13.58
CA GLU A 24 20.13 -4.02 13.61
C GLU A 24 18.62 -4.06 13.51
N GLN A 25 17.98 -3.91 14.67
CA GLN A 25 16.57 -3.64 14.78
C GLN A 25 16.39 -2.34 14.02
N SER A 26 16.10 -2.47 12.72
CA SER A 26 15.52 -1.39 11.96
C SER A 26 14.34 -0.94 12.80
N PRO A 27 14.33 0.31 13.29
CA PRO A 27 13.29 0.77 14.18
C PRO A 27 11.97 0.56 13.45
N GLU A 28 11.18 -0.39 13.93
CA GLU A 28 9.79 -0.53 13.56
C GLU A 28 9.12 0.71 14.13
N SER A 29 9.11 1.76 13.31
CA SER A 29 8.50 3.04 13.64
C SER A 29 7.06 2.79 14.08
N PRO A 30 6.57 3.48 15.13
CA PRO A 30 5.17 3.45 15.52
C PRO A 30 4.28 3.67 14.27
N PRO A 31 3.10 3.04 14.19
CA PRO A 31 2.20 3.24 13.06
C PRO A 31 1.89 4.74 12.97
N GLU A 32 2.50 5.41 11.98
CA GLU A 32 2.22 6.80 11.71
C GLU A 32 0.72 6.89 11.38
N PRO A 33 0.00 7.87 11.95
CA PRO A 33 -1.39 8.10 11.56
C PRO A 33 -1.46 8.25 10.03
N PRO A 34 -2.55 7.80 9.38
CA PRO A 34 -2.67 7.83 7.93
C PRO A 34 -2.30 9.23 7.45
N LYS A 35 -1.18 9.29 6.73
CA LYS A 35 -0.56 10.55 6.33
C LYS A 35 -1.50 11.20 5.33
N ALA A 36 -2.19 12.24 5.77
CA ALA A 36 -3.02 13.05 4.89
C ALA A 36 -2.19 13.50 3.69
N LEU A 37 -2.80 13.48 2.50
CA LEU A 37 -2.09 13.90 1.30
C LEU A 37 -1.72 15.38 1.37
N SER A 38 -0.58 15.73 0.78
CA SER A 38 -0.14 17.09 0.61
C SER A 38 -1.08 17.85 -0.31
N ALA A 39 -1.13 19.17 -0.16
CA ALA A 39 -1.90 20.03 -1.06
C ALA A 39 -1.45 19.87 -2.53
N ALA A 40 -0.17 19.56 -2.77
CA ALA A 40 0.34 19.30 -4.11
C ALA A 40 -0.24 18.01 -4.71
N ALA A 41 -0.29 16.93 -3.93
CA ALA A 41 -0.90 15.66 -4.35
C ALA A 41 -2.41 15.81 -4.59
N LEU A 42 -3.12 16.59 -3.77
CA LEU A 42 -4.53 16.91 -3.97
C LEU A 42 -4.77 17.69 -5.27
N THR A 43 -3.91 18.66 -5.60
CA THR A 43 -3.96 19.35 -6.90
C THR A 43 -3.77 18.38 -8.05
N LYS A 44 -2.84 17.43 -7.92
CA LYS A 44 -2.61 16.39 -8.94
C LYS A 44 -3.80 15.45 -9.12
N LEU A 45 -4.53 15.11 -8.04
CA LEU A 45 -5.79 14.36 -8.15
C LEU A 45 -6.88 15.16 -8.87
N ALA A 46 -7.02 16.45 -8.54
CA ALA A 46 -7.98 17.32 -9.21
C ALA A 46 -7.67 17.51 -10.71
N GLU A 47 -6.38 17.66 -11.06
CA GLU A 47 -5.92 17.72 -12.46
C GLU A 47 -6.22 16.41 -13.20
N ALA A 48 -6.02 15.26 -12.55
CA ALA A 48 -6.32 13.96 -13.13
C ALA A 48 -7.83 13.74 -13.37
N ASP A 49 -8.67 14.08 -12.38
CA ASP A 49 -10.14 14.03 -12.48
C ASP A 49 -10.64 14.93 -13.63
N LYS A 50 -10.09 16.15 -13.73
CA LYS A 50 -10.37 17.06 -14.84
C LYS A 50 -9.93 16.50 -16.19
N ALA A 51 -8.82 15.77 -16.25
CA ALA A 51 -8.34 15.16 -17.49
C ALA A 51 -9.28 14.06 -18.04
N ASP A 52 -10.21 13.57 -17.23
CA ASP A 52 -11.25 12.64 -17.63
C ASP A 52 -12.54 13.33 -18.09
N GLY A 53 -12.64 14.65 -17.85
CA GLY A 53 -13.70 15.52 -18.38
C GLY A 53 -15.01 15.49 -17.58
N LYS A 54 -14.99 14.92 -16.37
CA LYS A 54 -16.18 14.79 -15.49
C LYS A 54 -16.09 15.65 -14.23
N GLU A 55 -14.90 15.83 -13.65
CA GLU A 55 -14.68 16.62 -12.42
C GLU A 55 -15.62 16.15 -11.27
N ASP A 56 -15.77 14.84 -11.12
CA ASP A 56 -16.71 14.17 -10.19
C ASP A 56 -15.99 13.44 -9.05
N LYS A 57 -14.69 13.71 -8.87
CA LYS A 57 -13.78 13.01 -7.95
C LYS A 57 -13.59 11.54 -8.28
N LEU A 58 -13.90 11.13 -9.51
CA LEU A 58 -13.58 9.82 -10.05
C LEU A 58 -12.47 9.95 -11.10
N VAL A 59 -11.28 9.48 -10.76
CA VAL A 59 -10.17 9.38 -11.70
C VAL A 59 -10.26 8.04 -12.41
N GLU A 60 -10.78 8.05 -13.64
CA GLU A 60 -10.96 6.87 -14.49
C GLU A 60 -9.65 6.47 -15.19
N LYS A 61 -8.73 7.40 -15.45
CA LYS A 61 -7.43 7.10 -16.05
C LYS A 61 -6.37 6.77 -15.00
N CYS A 62 -5.62 5.68 -15.23
CA CYS A 62 -4.65 5.14 -14.27
C CYS A 62 -3.52 6.14 -13.95
N PRO A 63 -3.41 6.62 -12.69
CA PRO A 63 -2.36 7.57 -12.32
C PRO A 63 -0.95 6.97 -12.34
N ALA A 64 -0.82 5.69 -11.97
CA ALA A 64 0.47 4.99 -12.00
C ALA A 64 1.07 4.89 -13.42
N CYS A 65 0.22 4.95 -14.45
CA CYS A 65 0.61 4.98 -15.85
C CYS A 65 0.59 6.39 -16.45
N MET A 66 0.62 7.44 -15.62
CA MET A 66 0.61 8.85 -16.03
C MET A 66 -0.61 9.21 -16.89
N LEU A 67 -1.78 8.68 -16.53
CA LEU A 67 -3.06 8.92 -17.21
C LEU A 67 -3.10 8.49 -18.69
N ARG A 68 -2.16 7.64 -19.13
CA ARG A 68 -2.06 7.21 -20.54
C ARG A 68 -3.02 6.08 -20.93
N MET A 69 -3.79 5.55 -19.98
CA MET A 69 -4.77 4.51 -20.20
C MET A 69 -5.86 4.55 -19.14
N TYR A 70 -7.03 3.99 -19.46
CA TYR A 70 -8.12 3.80 -18.50
C TYR A 70 -7.78 2.72 -17.47
N GLY A 71 -8.23 2.93 -16.25
CA GLY A 71 -8.25 1.94 -15.18
C GLY A 71 -9.47 1.02 -15.28
N ASP A 72 -9.51 0.04 -14.38
CA ASP A 72 -10.65 -0.86 -14.17
C ASP A 72 -11.20 -0.64 -12.76
N ALA A 73 -12.53 -0.58 -12.61
CA ALA A 73 -13.21 -0.41 -11.32
C ALA A 73 -12.90 -1.53 -10.30
N LYS A 74 -12.40 -2.68 -10.75
CA LYS A 74 -11.89 -3.76 -9.87
C LYS A 74 -10.58 -3.41 -9.16
N HIS A 75 -9.85 -2.41 -9.65
CA HIS A 75 -8.57 -1.97 -9.10
C HIS A 75 -8.72 -0.53 -8.62
N THR A 76 -9.52 -0.35 -7.57
CA THR A 76 -9.90 0.96 -7.05
C THR A 76 -9.17 1.26 -5.76
N SER A 77 -8.67 2.49 -5.65
CA SER A 77 -8.11 3.06 -4.43
C SER A 77 -8.88 4.31 -4.03
N HIS A 78 -8.95 4.58 -2.73
CA HIS A 78 -9.64 5.73 -2.17
C HIS A 78 -8.64 6.68 -1.51
N LEU A 79 -8.53 7.90 -2.03
CA LEU A 79 -7.54 8.88 -1.61
C LEU A 79 -8.20 10.22 -1.32
N GLU A 80 -8.25 10.65 -0.05
CA GLU A 80 -8.78 11.98 0.34
C GLU A 80 -10.15 12.32 -0.28
N GLY A 81 -11.04 11.32 -0.35
CA GLY A 81 -12.39 11.45 -0.93
C GLY A 81 -12.47 11.30 -2.45
N TYR A 82 -11.35 11.05 -3.14
CA TYR A 82 -11.33 10.62 -4.53
C TYR A 82 -11.47 9.11 -4.64
N THR A 83 -12.15 8.67 -5.70
CA THR A 83 -12.12 7.29 -6.18
C THR A 83 -11.18 7.23 -7.36
N VAL A 84 -10.22 6.33 -7.34
CA VAL A 84 -9.18 6.24 -8.37
C VAL A 84 -9.13 4.84 -8.95
N HIS A 85 -9.33 4.72 -10.25
CA HIS A 85 -9.21 3.46 -10.98
C HIS A 85 -7.80 3.26 -11.53
N SER A 86 -7.24 2.08 -11.27
CA SER A 86 -5.94 1.65 -11.77
C SER A 86 -6.10 0.58 -12.85
N CYS A 87 -5.18 0.50 -13.81
CA CYS A 87 -5.27 -0.47 -14.90
C CYS A 87 -4.99 -1.92 -14.45
N HIS A 88 -4.25 -2.10 -13.36
CA HIS A 88 -3.91 -3.39 -12.77
C HIS A 88 -3.83 -3.30 -11.25
N VAL A 89 -3.96 -4.45 -10.58
CA VAL A 89 -3.81 -4.56 -9.12
C VAL A 89 -2.48 -3.98 -8.60
N MET A 90 -1.37 -4.24 -9.30
CA MET A 90 -0.05 -3.71 -8.92
C MET A 90 0.02 -2.18 -8.98
N CYS A 91 -0.77 -1.55 -9.85
CA CYS A 91 -0.86 -0.09 -9.93
C CYS A 91 -1.66 0.49 -8.77
N ALA A 92 -2.76 -0.17 -8.37
CA ALA A 92 -3.54 0.22 -7.20
C ALA A 92 -2.70 0.09 -5.92
N GLU A 93 -2.03 -1.06 -5.73
CA GLU A 93 -1.16 -1.29 -4.57
C GLU A 93 0.00 -0.29 -4.49
N ALA A 94 0.63 0.03 -5.63
CA ALA A 94 1.69 1.03 -5.66
C ALA A 94 1.16 2.43 -5.29
N LEU A 95 -0.05 2.76 -5.75
CA LEU A 95 -0.72 4.03 -5.45
C LEU A 95 -1.10 4.14 -3.97
N GLU A 96 -1.59 3.08 -3.35
CA GLU A 96 -1.92 3.07 -1.93
C GLU A 96 -0.68 3.10 -1.04
N LYS A 97 0.40 2.46 -1.49
CA LYS A 97 1.66 2.42 -0.74
C LYS A 97 2.35 3.78 -0.66
N ASP A 98 2.40 4.52 -1.77
CA ASP A 98 3.07 5.83 -1.82
C ASP A 98 2.34 6.76 -2.81
N PRO A 99 1.14 7.25 -2.44
CA PRO A 99 0.31 8.07 -3.32
C PRO A 99 1.00 9.37 -3.68
N GLU A 100 1.67 10.02 -2.72
CA GLU A 100 2.45 11.25 -2.93
C GLU A 100 3.44 11.10 -4.08
N LYS A 101 4.25 10.05 -4.04
CA LYS A 101 5.29 9.82 -5.04
C LYS A 101 4.74 9.56 -6.43
N LEU A 102 3.62 8.84 -6.53
CA LEU A 102 3.02 8.57 -7.84
C LEU A 102 2.28 9.79 -8.39
N LEU A 103 1.51 10.49 -7.55
CA LEU A 103 0.80 11.70 -7.96
C LEU A 103 1.77 12.81 -8.39
N ALA A 104 2.94 12.93 -7.73
CA ALA A 104 3.97 13.89 -8.13
C ALA A 104 4.56 13.64 -9.54
N ARG A 105 4.32 12.48 -10.16
CA ARG A 105 4.76 12.15 -11.52
C ARG A 105 3.72 12.45 -12.59
N LEU A 106 2.51 12.83 -12.19
CA LEU A 106 1.47 13.22 -13.13
C LEU A 106 1.85 14.52 -13.84
N PRO A 107 1.54 14.63 -15.15
CA PRO A 107 1.82 15.83 -15.93
C PRO A 107 1.17 17.08 -15.33
#